data_AF-A0A933L524-F1
#
_entry.id   AF-A0A933L524-F1
#
_cell.length_a   1.000
_cell.length_b   1.000
_cell.length_c   1.000
_cell.angle_alpha   90.00
_cell.angle_beta   90.00
_cell.angle_gamma   90.00
#
_symmetry.space_group_name_H-M   'P 1'
#
loop_
_entity.id
_entity.type
_entity.pdbx_description
1 polymer ?
#
loop_
_entity_poly.entity_id
_entity_poly.type
_entity_poly.pdbx_seq_one_letter_code
_entity_poly.pdbx_strand_id
1 'polypeptide(L)'
;MAQATARPAASADRTKPAARPRRSGRPFLGLIDAVIVESPVDFVFEGAIASDDAWAAWLWLVRDVAPDLIDIEAAGDDPRNVQALESLMPDLLGRARKALADATTSVELSRRIKTQLGGEEAWERLPIVLNALRCRGLLEKAQSFGRAANAMTDEAALALALQAMPLQDQAVAALLMQATVGHVATPARLITAAIRISGSASEGALMRTGFGTMVDAMLAHAQDQIPKLAQLGTFGDIDLVCRAVDRFHRLHRAVNGYVELSRNGRWAMISAALTKAVSERLDPKLRDVAPDLNKALRRREGNDRLDGDQLLSALNGMYLLATVRDCRDSLALNAVFDQVWSQTGQALEIHIERLLQQIRQNPSDSIASARLDAALKMAEIRFNQEYADVLRRAKDTAARRG
;
A
#
# COMPACT_ATOMS: atom_id res chain seq x y z
N MET A 1 -13.06 65.02 -14.98
CA MET A 1 -12.62 64.33 -16.20
C MET A 1 -11.84 63.09 -15.78
N ALA A 2 -12.44 61.92 -15.95
CA ALA A 2 -11.83 60.63 -15.65
C ALA A 2 -11.06 60.13 -16.89
N GLN A 3 -9.85 59.63 -16.69
CA GLN A 3 -9.17 58.76 -17.65
C GLN A 3 -8.76 57.49 -16.94
N ALA A 4 -9.12 56.39 -17.61
CA ALA A 4 -9.05 55.02 -17.14
C ALA A 4 -7.65 54.42 -17.29
N THR A 5 -7.30 53.51 -16.39
CA THR A 5 -6.32 52.44 -16.64
C THR A 5 -6.87 51.12 -16.16
N ALA A 6 -6.83 50.13 -17.05
CA ALA A 6 -7.49 48.84 -16.95
C ALA A 6 -6.76 47.86 -16.01
N ARG A 7 -7.55 46.98 -15.37
CA ARG A 7 -7.11 45.89 -14.51
C ARG A 7 -6.62 44.71 -15.36
N PRO A 8 -5.46 44.08 -15.09
CA PRO A 8 -5.08 42.86 -15.78
C PRO A 8 -5.93 41.68 -15.28
N ALA A 9 -6.32 40.83 -16.23
CA ALA A 9 -7.13 39.64 -16.01
C ALA A 9 -6.41 38.65 -15.07
N ALA A 10 -7.14 38.20 -14.05
CA ALA A 10 -6.67 37.14 -13.16
C ALA A 10 -6.57 35.82 -13.94
N SER A 11 -5.35 35.32 -14.10
CA SER A 11 -5.11 33.92 -14.45
C SER A 11 -5.71 33.04 -13.37
N ALA A 12 -6.58 32.11 -13.76
CA ALA A 12 -7.14 31.08 -12.89
C ALA A 12 -6.01 30.14 -12.45
N ASP A 13 -5.31 30.50 -11.38
CA ASP A 13 -4.38 29.62 -10.71
C ASP A 13 -5.21 28.59 -9.93
N ARG A 14 -5.08 27.32 -10.34
CA ARG A 14 -5.76 26.20 -9.68
C ARG A 14 -5.18 26.09 -8.28
N THR A 15 -5.94 26.56 -7.30
CA THR A 15 -5.63 26.41 -5.89
C THR A 15 -5.38 24.94 -5.59
N LYS A 16 -4.11 24.59 -5.34
CA LYS A 16 -3.76 23.31 -4.72
C LYS A 16 -4.56 23.21 -3.42
N PRO A 17 -5.27 22.11 -3.15
CA PRO A 17 -5.92 21.95 -1.86
C PRO A 17 -4.86 22.03 -0.76
N ALA A 18 -5.08 22.92 0.19
CA ALA A 18 -4.21 23.10 1.34
C ALA A 18 -4.07 21.75 2.07
N ALA A 19 -2.83 21.34 2.33
CA ALA A 19 -2.56 20.16 3.13
C ALA A 19 -3.20 20.34 4.52
N ARG A 20 -4.14 19.45 4.89
CA ARG A 20 -4.68 19.40 6.25
C ARG A 20 -3.52 19.25 7.24
N PRO A 21 -3.54 19.95 8.39
CA PRO A 21 -2.53 19.78 9.43
C PRO A 21 -2.46 18.30 9.82
N ARG A 22 -1.23 17.75 9.88
CA ARG A 22 -0.98 16.37 10.34
C ARG A 22 -1.55 16.23 11.75
N ARG A 23 -2.65 15.50 11.87
CA ARG A 23 -3.24 15.12 13.16
C ARG A 23 -2.22 14.19 13.85
N SER A 24 -1.70 14.59 15.02
CA SER A 24 -0.76 13.78 15.80
C SER A 24 -1.51 12.68 16.56
N GLY A 25 -0.94 11.47 16.61
CA GLY A 25 -1.51 10.31 17.30
C GLY A 25 -2.30 9.37 16.38
N ARG A 26 -2.95 8.36 16.96
CA ARG A 26 -3.82 7.41 16.24
C ARG A 26 -5.27 7.59 16.70
N PRO A 27 -6.26 7.54 15.78
CA PRO A 27 -7.66 7.58 16.20
C PRO A 27 -7.93 6.39 17.13
N PHE A 28 -8.62 6.64 18.24
CA PHE A 28 -8.90 5.63 19.26
C PHE A 28 -7.67 4.94 19.84
N LEU A 29 -6.51 5.60 19.85
CA LEU A 29 -5.25 5.11 20.43
C LEU A 29 -4.81 3.71 19.93
N GLY A 30 -5.14 3.34 18.70
CA GLY A 30 -4.73 2.03 18.19
C GLY A 30 -5.83 0.96 18.15
N LEU A 31 -6.95 1.16 18.84
CA LEU A 31 -7.90 0.08 19.17
C LEU A 31 -8.57 -0.59 17.97
N ILE A 32 -8.67 0.12 16.84
CA ILE A 32 -9.32 -0.38 15.62
C ILE A 32 -8.42 -0.30 14.38
N ASP A 33 -7.11 -0.09 14.54
CA ASP A 33 -6.18 0.02 13.40
C ASP A 33 -6.15 -1.22 12.51
N ALA A 34 -6.60 -2.37 13.03
CA ALA A 34 -6.76 -3.59 12.25
C ALA A 34 -7.66 -3.42 11.01
N VAL A 35 -8.54 -2.42 11.00
CA VAL A 35 -9.51 -2.16 9.93
C VAL A 35 -9.37 -0.77 9.32
N ILE A 36 -8.39 0.03 9.76
CA ILE A 36 -8.12 1.35 9.18
C ILE A 36 -7.28 1.20 7.91
N VAL A 37 -7.67 1.94 6.86
CA VAL A 37 -6.91 2.07 5.61
C VAL A 37 -6.56 3.55 5.37
N GLU A 38 -5.42 3.79 4.72
CA GLU A 38 -4.92 5.14 4.50
C GLU A 38 -5.79 5.90 3.48
N SER A 39 -6.15 7.14 3.79
CA SER A 39 -6.85 8.03 2.85
C SER A 39 -5.89 8.62 1.81
N PRO A 40 -6.34 8.94 0.58
CA PRO A 40 -7.69 8.76 0.04
C PRO A 40 -7.96 7.31 -0.39
N VAL A 41 -9.23 6.91 -0.32
CA VAL A 41 -9.72 5.62 -0.81
C VAL A 41 -10.55 5.80 -2.07
N ASP A 42 -10.25 5.05 -3.13
CA ASP A 42 -11.02 5.10 -4.39
C ASP A 42 -12.30 4.26 -4.29
N PHE A 43 -12.23 3.15 -3.55
CA PHE A 43 -13.34 2.23 -3.32
C PHE A 43 -13.60 2.04 -1.83
N VAL A 44 -14.89 2.06 -1.50
CA VAL A 44 -15.38 1.85 -0.14
C VAL A 44 -15.77 0.38 0.06
N PHE A 45 -15.37 -0.16 1.20
CA PHE A 45 -15.69 -1.51 1.63
C PHE A 45 -16.25 -1.47 3.06
N GLU A 46 -17.18 -2.37 3.38
CA GLU A 46 -17.82 -2.43 4.71
C GLU A 46 -16.84 -2.82 5.82
N GLY A 47 -15.77 -3.54 5.47
CA GLY A 47 -14.75 -3.97 6.42
C GLY A 47 -13.62 -2.96 6.62
N ALA A 48 -13.48 -1.95 5.75
CA ALA A 48 -12.37 -1.02 5.73
C ALA A 48 -12.82 0.40 6.08
N ILE A 49 -12.17 1.01 7.06
CA ILE A 49 -12.48 2.37 7.54
C ILE A 49 -11.39 3.30 7.05
N ALA A 50 -11.75 4.34 6.28
CA ALA A 50 -10.77 5.33 5.87
C ALA A 50 -10.24 6.09 7.09
N SER A 51 -8.95 6.39 7.10
CA SER A 51 -8.30 7.12 8.21
C SER A 51 -9.02 8.45 8.55
N ASP A 52 -9.54 9.15 7.55
CA ASP A 52 -10.32 10.38 7.74
C ASP A 52 -11.64 10.15 8.50
N ASP A 53 -12.36 9.05 8.20
CA ASP A 53 -13.61 8.68 8.86
C ASP A 53 -13.38 8.30 10.32
N ALA A 54 -12.33 7.51 10.58
CA ALA A 54 -11.93 7.13 11.92
C ALA A 54 -11.61 8.37 12.77
N TRP A 55 -10.88 9.34 12.20
CA TRP A 55 -10.60 10.59 12.88
C TRP A 55 -11.83 11.46 13.09
N ALA A 56 -12.72 11.56 12.11
CA ALA A 56 -13.96 12.31 12.24
C ALA A 56 -14.81 11.77 13.40
N ALA A 57 -14.98 10.44 13.45
CA ALA A 57 -15.69 9.76 14.53
C ALA A 57 -14.98 9.93 15.89
N TRP A 58 -13.65 9.83 15.93
CA TRP A 58 -12.87 10.01 17.16
C TRP A 58 -13.04 11.42 17.73
N LEU A 59 -12.85 12.45 16.90
CA LEU A 59 -13.01 13.85 17.30
C LEU A 59 -14.44 14.13 17.74
N TRP A 60 -15.45 13.62 17.04
CA TRP A 60 -16.84 13.77 17.45
C TRP A 60 -17.11 13.12 18.81
N LEU A 61 -16.62 11.90 19.04
CA LEU A 61 -16.81 11.21 20.31
C LEU A 61 -16.23 11.99 21.48
N VAL A 62 -14.98 12.46 21.34
CA VAL A 62 -14.31 13.12 22.46
C VAL A 62 -14.74 14.57 22.60
N ARG A 63 -14.93 15.32 21.52
CA ARG A 63 -15.31 16.74 21.60
C ARG A 63 -16.79 16.94 21.92
N ASP A 64 -17.67 16.16 21.29
CA ASP A 64 -19.10 16.45 21.26
C ASP A 64 -19.94 15.48 22.11
N VAL A 65 -19.53 14.22 22.26
CA VAL A 65 -20.32 13.18 22.96
C VAL A 65 -19.88 12.99 24.41
N ALA A 66 -18.57 13.03 24.67
CA ALA A 66 -18.00 12.78 25.99
C ALA A 66 -16.76 13.67 26.28
N PRO A 67 -16.89 15.01 26.21
CA PRO A 67 -15.80 15.94 26.52
C PRO A 67 -15.31 15.87 27.97
N ASP A 68 -16.13 15.30 28.86
CA ASP A 68 -15.80 15.06 30.26
C ASP A 68 -14.99 13.78 30.51
N LEU A 69 -14.94 12.84 29.56
CA LEU A 69 -14.33 11.52 29.78
C LEU A 69 -12.88 11.41 29.32
N ILE A 70 -12.49 12.16 28.28
CA ILE A 70 -11.18 12.03 27.65
C ILE A 70 -10.61 13.41 27.37
N ASP A 71 -9.41 13.67 27.89
CA ASP A 71 -8.60 14.82 27.50
C ASP A 71 -7.74 14.45 26.28
N ILE A 72 -8.12 14.96 25.10
CA ILE A 72 -7.42 14.70 23.82
C ILE A 72 -5.98 15.22 23.85
N GLU A 73 -5.73 16.32 24.55
CA GLU A 73 -4.41 16.96 24.57
C GLU A 73 -3.41 16.18 25.44
N ALA A 74 -3.91 15.42 26.41
CA ALA A 74 -3.12 14.53 27.27
C ALA A 74 -3.01 13.08 26.74
N ALA A 75 -3.85 12.69 25.77
CA ALA A 75 -3.94 11.33 25.27
C ALA A 75 -2.84 11.00 24.25
N GLY A 76 -1.66 10.59 24.75
CA GLY A 76 -0.64 9.92 23.94
C GLY A 76 -0.91 8.41 23.76
N ASP A 77 -0.25 7.78 22.79
CA ASP A 77 -0.33 6.33 22.51
C ASP A 77 0.44 5.45 23.55
N ASP A 78 0.37 5.80 24.84
CA ASP A 78 0.94 4.99 25.94
C ASP A 78 -0.01 3.80 26.26
N PRO A 79 0.50 2.57 26.46
CA PRO A 79 -0.31 1.42 26.89
C PRO A 79 -1.28 1.69 28.04
N ARG A 80 -0.91 2.57 28.99
CA ARG A 80 -1.80 2.98 30.10
C ARG A 80 -3.02 3.76 29.61
N ASN A 81 -2.84 4.63 28.62
CA ASN A 81 -3.93 5.40 28.02
C ASN A 81 -4.86 4.49 27.20
N VAL A 82 -4.30 3.49 26.52
CA VAL A 82 -5.09 2.47 25.81
C VAL A 82 -5.96 1.68 26.80
N GLN A 83 -5.40 1.25 27.93
CA GLN A 83 -6.15 0.53 28.96
C GLN A 83 -7.25 1.40 29.61
N ALA A 84 -6.96 2.68 29.84
CA ALA A 84 -7.93 3.63 30.35
C ALA A 84 -9.08 3.84 29.34
N LEU A 85 -8.77 4.02 28.06
CA LEU A 85 -9.76 4.14 26.99
C LEU A 85 -10.63 2.88 26.85
N GLU A 86 -10.03 1.69 26.96
CA GLU A 86 -10.74 0.41 26.98
C GLU A 86 -11.77 0.35 28.12
N SER A 87 -11.39 0.84 29.30
CA SER A 87 -12.27 0.87 30.49
C SER A 87 -13.44 1.85 30.31
N LEU A 88 -13.24 2.95 29.57
CA LEU A 88 -14.27 3.96 29.27
C LEU A 88 -15.17 3.59 28.08
N MET A 89 -14.78 2.59 27.29
CA MET A 89 -15.46 2.27 26.03
C MET A 89 -16.96 1.94 26.17
N PRO A 90 -17.43 1.22 27.20
CA PRO A 90 -18.86 0.98 27.39
C PRO A 90 -19.67 2.28 27.51
N ASP A 91 -19.14 3.27 28.25
CA ASP A 91 -19.79 4.55 28.47
C ASP A 91 -19.78 5.42 27.20
N LEU A 92 -18.65 5.46 26.50
CA LEU A 92 -18.53 6.16 25.21
C LEU A 92 -19.54 5.62 24.20
N LEU A 93 -19.61 4.29 24.03
CA LEU A 93 -20.56 3.66 23.12
C LEU A 93 -22.01 3.84 23.58
N GLY A 94 -22.26 3.86 24.90
CA GLY A 94 -23.57 4.17 25.47
C GLY A 94 -24.05 5.58 25.09
N ARG A 95 -23.19 6.58 25.28
CA ARG A 95 -23.49 7.98 24.93
C ARG A 95 -23.64 8.20 23.43
N ALA A 96 -22.78 7.57 22.63
CA ALA A 96 -22.86 7.63 21.17
C ALA A 96 -24.20 7.05 20.65
N ARG A 97 -24.59 5.87 21.16
CA ARG A 97 -25.89 5.27 20.81
C ARG A 97 -27.06 6.17 21.19
N LYS A 98 -27.02 6.80 22.37
CA LYS A 98 -28.04 7.75 22.79
C LYS A 98 -28.13 8.95 21.84
N ALA A 99 -26.99 9.57 21.52
CA ALA A 99 -26.94 10.70 20.59
C ALA A 99 -27.50 10.35 19.20
N LEU A 100 -27.19 9.15 18.70
CA LEU A 100 -27.74 8.67 17.43
C LEU A 100 -29.24 8.39 17.50
N ALA A 101 -29.73 7.81 18.61
CA ALA A 101 -31.15 7.58 18.81
C ALA A 101 -31.94 8.89 18.90
N ASP A 102 -31.40 9.90 19.60
CA ASP A 102 -32.03 11.22 19.66
C ASP A 102 -32.09 11.87 18.26
N ALA A 103 -31.03 11.69 17.46
CA ALA A 103 -30.95 12.20 16.09
C ALA A 103 -31.92 11.54 15.10
N THR A 104 -32.37 10.29 15.31
CA THR A 104 -33.41 9.69 14.45
C THR A 104 -34.77 10.35 14.62
N THR A 105 -35.02 10.95 15.78
CA THR A 105 -36.28 11.63 16.11
C THR A 105 -36.24 13.15 15.88
N SER A 106 -35.06 13.72 15.55
CA SER A 106 -34.87 15.16 15.36
C SER A 106 -33.96 15.49 14.17
N VAL A 107 -34.55 16.14 13.17
CA VAL A 107 -33.84 16.63 11.98
C VAL A 107 -32.74 17.63 12.35
N GLU A 108 -32.97 18.47 13.36
CA GLU A 108 -31.99 19.45 13.83
C GLU A 108 -30.79 18.75 14.48
N LEU A 109 -31.01 17.75 15.34
CA LEU A 109 -29.93 16.98 15.95
C LEU A 109 -29.15 16.18 14.89
N SER A 110 -29.84 15.57 13.92
CA SER A 110 -29.18 14.88 12.80
C SER A 110 -28.28 15.84 12.00
N ARG A 111 -28.79 17.01 11.62
CA ARG A 111 -28.00 18.04 10.91
C ARG A 111 -26.81 18.52 11.74
N ARG A 112 -27.00 18.69 13.05
CA ARG A 112 -25.92 19.08 13.95
C ARG A 112 -24.81 18.03 13.98
N ILE A 113 -25.13 16.75 14.15
CA ILE A 113 -24.13 15.69 14.19
C ILE A 113 -23.38 15.57 12.86
N LYS A 114 -24.08 15.63 11.73
CA LYS A 114 -23.46 15.69 10.39
C LYS A 114 -22.45 16.82 10.27
N THR A 115 -22.81 18.00 10.79
CA THR A 115 -21.91 19.16 10.83
C THR A 115 -20.70 18.92 11.74
N GLN A 116 -20.90 18.32 12.91
CA GLN A 116 -19.84 18.01 13.87
C GLN A 116 -18.82 16.99 13.32
N LEU A 117 -19.29 15.97 12.60
CA LEU A 117 -18.45 14.97 11.92
C LEU A 117 -17.71 15.53 10.70
N GLY A 118 -18.15 16.67 10.18
CA GLY A 118 -17.52 17.34 9.03
C GLY A 118 -18.11 16.97 7.66
N GLY A 119 -19.27 16.34 7.60
CA GLY A 119 -19.97 16.06 6.34
C GLY A 119 -20.94 14.87 6.39
N GLU A 120 -21.68 14.68 5.29
CA GLU A 120 -22.59 13.54 5.10
C GLU A 120 -21.82 12.22 5.00
N GLU A 121 -20.67 12.21 4.32
CA GLU A 121 -19.85 11.00 4.13
C GLU A 121 -19.40 10.40 5.47
N ALA A 122 -18.81 11.21 6.35
CA ALA A 122 -18.42 10.76 7.69
C ALA A 122 -19.62 10.31 8.53
N TRP A 123 -20.81 10.88 8.30
CA TRP A 123 -22.05 10.44 8.95
C TRP A 123 -22.50 9.06 8.46
N GLU A 124 -22.47 8.80 7.16
CA GLU A 124 -22.80 7.49 6.58
C GLU A 124 -21.82 6.40 7.05
N ARG A 125 -20.55 6.76 7.30
CA ARG A 125 -19.50 5.83 7.75
C ARG A 125 -19.49 5.61 9.27
N LEU A 126 -20.08 6.51 10.06
CA LEU A 126 -20.08 6.42 11.52
C LEU A 126 -20.58 5.07 12.09
N PRO A 127 -21.67 4.45 11.59
CA PRO A 127 -22.13 3.15 12.09
C PRO A 127 -21.07 2.05 12.00
N ILE A 128 -20.25 2.06 10.95
CA ILE A 128 -19.19 1.07 10.73
C ILE A 128 -18.04 1.29 11.74
N VAL A 129 -17.67 2.55 12.00
CA VAL A 129 -16.67 2.88 13.02
C VAL A 129 -17.13 2.45 14.41
N LEU A 130 -18.38 2.75 14.77
CA LEU A 130 -18.94 2.32 16.05
C LEU A 130 -19.05 0.79 16.15
N ASN A 131 -19.34 0.10 15.05
CA ASN A 131 -19.33 -1.36 15.01
C ASN A 131 -17.92 -1.93 15.20
N ALA A 132 -16.89 -1.32 14.61
CA ALA A 132 -15.49 -1.70 14.84
C ALA A 132 -15.08 -1.55 16.31
N LEU A 133 -15.48 -0.45 16.97
CA LEU A 133 -15.23 -0.25 18.41
C LEU A 133 -15.98 -1.28 19.27
N ARG A 134 -17.21 -1.63 18.90
CA ARG A 134 -17.96 -2.71 19.56
C ARG A 134 -17.26 -4.06 19.39
N CYS A 135 -16.69 -4.32 18.22
CA CYS A 135 -16.03 -5.58 17.87
C CYS A 135 -14.52 -5.60 18.15
N ARG A 136 -13.94 -4.57 18.78
CA ARG A 136 -12.48 -4.41 18.95
C ARG A 136 -11.76 -5.65 19.52
N GLY A 137 -12.32 -6.30 20.54
CA GLY A 137 -11.77 -7.54 21.10
C GLY A 137 -11.83 -8.75 20.16
N LEU A 138 -12.71 -8.73 19.15
CA LEU A 138 -12.74 -9.73 18.09
C LEU A 138 -11.74 -9.42 16.97
N LEU A 139 -11.44 -8.14 16.72
CA LEU A 139 -10.42 -7.73 15.74
C LEU A 139 -9.05 -8.31 16.12
N GLU A 140 -8.66 -8.25 17.39
CA GLU A 140 -7.40 -8.84 17.87
C GLU A 140 -7.35 -10.36 17.64
N LYS A 141 -8.47 -11.06 17.88
CA LYS A 141 -8.59 -12.49 17.60
C LYS A 141 -8.47 -12.79 16.11
N ALA A 142 -9.09 -11.97 15.26
CA ALA A 142 -9.00 -12.10 13.80
C ALA A 142 -7.57 -11.87 13.29
N GLN A 143 -6.85 -10.88 13.80
CA GLN A 143 -5.44 -10.68 13.49
C GLN A 143 -4.58 -11.88 13.92
N SER A 144 -4.85 -12.43 15.11
CA SER A 144 -4.17 -13.62 15.63
C SER A 144 -4.43 -14.85 14.76
N PHE A 145 -5.67 -15.01 14.29
CA PHE A 145 -6.02 -16.03 13.30
C PHE A 145 -5.26 -15.84 11.98
N GLY A 146 -5.19 -14.63 11.44
CA GLY A 146 -4.40 -14.34 10.23
C GLY A 146 -2.92 -14.70 10.38
N ARG A 147 -2.31 -14.40 11.53
CA ARG A 147 -0.93 -14.83 11.84
C ARG A 147 -0.81 -16.35 11.93
N ALA A 148 -1.74 -17.01 12.63
CA ALA A 148 -1.74 -18.46 12.79
C ALA A 148 -1.91 -19.17 11.44
N ALA A 149 -2.75 -18.66 10.55
CA ALA A 149 -2.97 -19.20 9.21
C ALA A 149 -1.68 -19.33 8.39
N ASN A 150 -0.70 -18.44 8.61
CA ASN A 150 0.61 -18.53 7.95
C ASN A 150 1.42 -19.76 8.37
N ALA A 151 1.24 -20.24 9.61
CA ALA A 151 1.93 -21.40 10.15
C ALA A 151 1.14 -22.72 9.97
N MET A 152 -0.16 -22.65 9.68
CA MET A 152 -0.98 -23.83 9.43
C MET A 152 -0.51 -24.53 8.15
N THR A 153 -0.17 -25.80 8.23
CA THR A 153 0.18 -26.64 7.06
C THR A 153 -0.99 -27.48 6.57
N ASP A 154 -1.97 -27.75 7.45
CA ASP A 154 -3.18 -28.50 7.11
C ASP A 154 -4.28 -27.58 6.52
N GLU A 155 -4.56 -27.78 5.23
CA GLU A 155 -5.60 -27.06 4.49
C GLU A 155 -7.02 -27.40 4.97
N ALA A 156 -7.26 -28.60 5.50
CA ALA A 156 -8.57 -28.96 6.06
C ALA A 156 -8.82 -28.21 7.38
N ALA A 157 -7.79 -28.09 8.22
CA ALA A 157 -7.87 -27.29 9.44
C ALA A 157 -8.10 -25.80 9.13
N LEU A 158 -7.45 -25.26 8.09
CA LEU A 158 -7.67 -23.87 7.67
C LEU A 158 -9.11 -23.65 7.20
N ALA A 159 -9.65 -24.56 6.39
CA ALA A 159 -11.04 -24.48 5.95
C ALA A 159 -12.03 -24.57 7.12
N LEU A 160 -11.82 -25.48 8.07
CA LEU A 160 -12.65 -25.59 9.27
C LEU A 160 -12.62 -24.32 10.13
N ALA A 161 -11.42 -23.74 10.31
CA ALA A 161 -11.27 -22.50 11.05
C ALA A 161 -11.97 -21.31 10.36
N LEU A 162 -11.93 -21.25 9.03
CA LEU A 162 -12.67 -20.25 8.26
C LEU A 162 -14.20 -20.41 8.39
N GLN A 163 -14.70 -21.65 8.42
CA GLN A 163 -16.13 -21.91 8.63
C GLN A 163 -16.62 -21.51 10.03
N ALA A 164 -15.72 -21.44 11.02
CA ALA A 164 -16.05 -21.01 12.37
C ALA A 164 -16.22 -19.48 12.51
N MET A 165 -15.88 -18.70 11.48
CA MET A 165 -16.13 -17.25 11.45
C MET A 165 -17.65 -16.96 11.41
N PRO A 166 -18.11 -15.81 11.94
CA PRO A 166 -19.52 -15.44 11.94
C PRO A 166 -19.99 -14.94 10.56
N LEU A 167 -19.89 -15.80 9.52
CA LEU A 167 -20.15 -15.46 8.11
C LEU A 167 -21.59 -15.03 7.82
N GLN A 168 -22.54 -15.28 8.74
CA GLN A 168 -23.94 -14.88 8.59
C GLN A 168 -24.17 -13.40 8.96
N ASP A 169 -23.37 -12.84 9.87
CA ASP A 169 -23.39 -11.41 10.18
C ASP A 169 -22.38 -10.70 9.26
N GLN A 170 -22.85 -10.23 8.11
CA GLN A 170 -21.99 -9.62 7.09
C GLN A 170 -21.22 -8.40 7.62
N ALA A 171 -21.81 -7.61 8.52
CA ALA A 171 -21.16 -6.42 9.08
C ALA A 171 -19.99 -6.80 10.00
N VAL A 172 -20.16 -7.82 10.84
CA VAL A 172 -19.07 -8.33 11.67
C VAL A 172 -18.05 -9.08 10.82
N ALA A 173 -18.50 -9.95 9.90
CA ALA A 173 -17.63 -10.70 9.01
C ALA A 173 -16.71 -9.78 8.19
N ALA A 174 -17.22 -8.66 7.67
CA ALA A 174 -16.42 -7.68 6.93
C ALA A 174 -15.25 -7.14 7.75
N LEU A 175 -15.49 -6.74 9.00
CA LEU A 175 -14.45 -6.24 9.91
C LEU A 175 -13.43 -7.33 10.27
N LEU A 176 -13.89 -8.54 10.57
CA LEU A 176 -12.99 -9.66 10.91
C LEU A 176 -12.16 -10.12 9.71
N MET A 177 -12.73 -10.14 8.51
CA MET A 177 -12.00 -10.47 7.29
C MET A 177 -10.97 -9.40 6.95
N GLN A 178 -11.30 -8.11 7.12
CA GLN A 178 -10.33 -7.03 6.96
C GLN A 178 -9.14 -7.20 7.92
N ALA A 179 -9.42 -7.44 9.20
CA ALA A 179 -8.38 -7.66 10.20
C ALA A 179 -7.56 -8.95 9.94
N THR A 180 -8.21 -10.03 9.49
CA THR A 180 -7.56 -11.30 9.17
C THR A 180 -6.62 -11.16 7.98
N VAL A 181 -7.13 -10.68 6.84
CA VAL A 181 -6.37 -10.58 5.58
C VAL A 181 -5.13 -9.71 5.74
N GLY A 182 -5.20 -8.67 6.56
CA GLY A 182 -4.06 -7.81 6.88
C GLY A 182 -2.86 -8.54 7.50
N HIS A 183 -3.09 -9.69 8.14
CA HIS A 183 -2.04 -10.49 8.80
C HIS A 183 -1.70 -11.80 8.07
N VAL A 184 -2.35 -12.08 6.94
CA VAL A 184 -2.05 -13.27 6.12
C VAL A 184 -1.00 -12.96 5.07
N ALA A 185 0.11 -13.69 5.07
CA ALA A 185 1.22 -13.53 4.13
C ALA A 185 0.91 -14.09 2.73
N THR A 186 0.08 -15.14 2.65
CA THR A 186 -0.28 -15.83 1.41
C THR A 186 -1.80 -15.84 1.20
N PRO A 187 -2.40 -14.76 0.67
CA PRO A 187 -3.86 -14.64 0.51
C PRO A 187 -4.48 -15.74 -0.37
N ALA A 188 -3.71 -16.31 -1.29
CA ALA A 188 -4.12 -17.41 -2.16
C ALA A 188 -4.63 -18.64 -1.37
N ARG A 189 -4.09 -18.89 -0.18
CA ARG A 189 -4.51 -20.03 0.67
C ARG A 189 -5.91 -19.81 1.24
N LEU A 190 -6.21 -18.59 1.70
CA LEU A 190 -7.53 -18.25 2.20
C LEU A 190 -8.60 -18.37 1.12
N ILE A 191 -8.35 -17.80 -0.07
CA ILE A 191 -9.33 -17.85 -1.15
C ILE A 191 -9.55 -19.28 -1.66
N THR A 192 -8.50 -20.10 -1.73
CA THR A 192 -8.63 -21.49 -2.16
C THR A 192 -9.41 -22.32 -1.12
N ALA A 193 -9.17 -22.10 0.17
CA ALA A 193 -9.95 -22.71 1.24
C ALA A 193 -11.43 -22.27 1.17
N ALA A 194 -11.71 -20.98 0.94
CA ALA A 194 -13.07 -20.49 0.74
C ALA A 194 -13.76 -21.11 -0.49
N ILE A 195 -13.07 -21.20 -1.63
CA ILE A 195 -13.60 -21.84 -2.84
C ILE A 195 -13.96 -23.31 -2.57
N ARG A 196 -13.11 -24.03 -1.83
CA ARG A 196 -13.38 -25.42 -1.42
C ARG A 196 -14.64 -25.52 -0.55
N ILE A 197 -14.84 -24.57 0.37
CA ILE A 197 -16.05 -24.51 1.21
C ILE A 197 -17.28 -24.17 0.38
N SER A 198 -17.16 -23.23 -0.55
CA SER A 198 -18.26 -22.77 -1.41
C SER A 198 -18.64 -23.75 -2.51
N GLY A 199 -17.78 -24.74 -2.80
CA GLY A 199 -17.97 -25.76 -3.84
C GLY A 199 -17.83 -25.23 -5.27
N SER A 200 -17.49 -23.94 -5.45
CA SER A 200 -17.31 -23.29 -6.75
C SER A 200 -16.48 -22.02 -6.60
N ALA A 201 -15.68 -21.70 -7.62
CA ALA A 201 -14.89 -20.48 -7.71
C ALA A 201 -15.67 -19.25 -8.19
N SER A 202 -16.94 -19.43 -8.56
CA SER A 202 -17.78 -18.32 -9.05
C SER A 202 -18.01 -17.26 -7.99
N GLU A 203 -17.99 -15.99 -8.42
CA GLU A 203 -18.33 -14.83 -7.58
C GLU A 203 -19.65 -15.04 -6.82
N GLY A 204 -20.68 -15.56 -7.50
CA GLY A 204 -21.97 -15.85 -6.88
C GLY A 204 -21.92 -16.92 -5.78
N ALA A 205 -21.08 -17.94 -5.90
CA ALA A 205 -20.94 -18.98 -4.88
C ALA A 205 -20.25 -18.45 -3.60
N LEU A 206 -19.19 -17.66 -3.76
CA LEU A 206 -18.49 -17.01 -2.66
C LEU A 206 -19.42 -16.03 -1.91
N MET A 207 -20.21 -15.24 -2.65
CA MET A 207 -21.20 -14.33 -2.05
C MET A 207 -22.24 -15.08 -1.23
N ARG A 208 -22.86 -16.14 -1.78
CA ARG A 208 -23.90 -16.92 -1.07
C ARG A 208 -23.40 -17.61 0.20
N THR A 209 -22.11 -17.88 0.29
CA THR A 209 -21.48 -18.54 1.45
C THR A 209 -20.85 -17.54 2.43
N GLY A 210 -21.00 -16.23 2.19
CA GLY A 210 -20.53 -15.17 3.09
C GLY A 210 -19.05 -14.80 2.91
N PHE A 211 -18.32 -15.44 1.98
CA PHE A 211 -16.92 -15.13 1.68
C PHE A 211 -16.74 -13.90 0.78
N GLY A 212 -17.83 -13.25 0.36
CA GLY A 212 -17.75 -11.98 -0.37
C GLY A 212 -16.99 -10.90 0.40
N THR A 213 -17.17 -10.85 1.72
CA THR A 213 -16.44 -9.94 2.62
C THR A 213 -14.93 -10.18 2.64
N MET A 214 -14.48 -11.42 2.41
CA MET A 214 -13.07 -11.75 2.32
C MET A 214 -12.44 -11.24 1.02
N VAL A 215 -13.16 -11.35 -0.10
CA VAL A 215 -12.70 -10.80 -1.39
C VAL A 215 -12.67 -9.27 -1.32
N ASP A 216 -13.69 -8.65 -0.72
CA ASP A 216 -13.71 -7.21 -0.45
C ASP A 216 -12.50 -6.78 0.40
N ALA A 217 -12.16 -7.53 1.45
CA ALA A 217 -10.96 -7.28 2.25
C ALA A 217 -9.66 -7.40 1.44
N MET A 218 -9.54 -8.39 0.56
CA MET A 218 -8.36 -8.53 -0.32
C MET A 218 -8.21 -7.33 -1.25
N LEU A 219 -9.29 -6.83 -1.83
CA LEU A 219 -9.29 -5.64 -2.68
C LEU A 219 -9.00 -4.36 -1.89
N ALA A 220 -9.54 -4.22 -0.68
CA ALA A 220 -9.25 -3.10 0.22
C ALA A 220 -7.76 -3.05 0.59
N HIS A 221 -7.18 -4.20 0.96
CA HIS A 221 -5.74 -4.30 1.24
C HIS A 221 -4.87 -4.07 -0.01
N ALA A 222 -5.34 -4.44 -1.20
CA ALA A 222 -4.63 -4.15 -2.45
C ALA A 222 -4.62 -2.64 -2.71
N GLN A 223 -5.75 -1.96 -2.54
CA GLN A 223 -5.86 -0.50 -2.65
C GLN A 223 -4.92 0.22 -1.67
N ASP A 224 -4.84 -0.25 -0.42
CA ASP A 224 -3.96 0.34 0.62
C ASP A 224 -2.46 0.27 0.26
N GLN A 225 -2.06 -0.52 -0.74
CA GLN A 225 -0.69 -0.52 -1.23
C GLN A 225 -0.38 0.65 -2.17
N ILE A 226 -1.38 1.25 -2.81
CA ILE A 226 -1.20 2.27 -3.86
C ILE A 226 -0.53 3.55 -3.31
N PRO A 227 -0.94 4.12 -2.16
CA PRO A 227 -0.30 5.33 -1.63
C PRO A 227 1.19 5.13 -1.32
N LYS A 228 1.59 3.90 -0.95
CA LYS A 228 2.99 3.55 -0.64
C LYS A 228 3.90 3.63 -1.87
N LEU A 229 3.34 3.67 -3.07
CA LEU A 229 4.07 3.83 -4.34
C LEU A 229 4.42 5.31 -4.63
N ALA A 230 3.85 6.27 -3.89
CA ALA A 230 4.06 7.70 -4.10
C ALA A 230 5.45 8.21 -3.65
N GLN A 231 6.33 7.34 -3.13
CA GLN A 231 7.70 7.70 -2.78
C GLN A 231 8.44 8.25 -4.01
N LEU A 232 9.00 9.45 -3.95
CA LEU A 232 9.70 10.08 -5.07
C LEU A 232 11.10 10.55 -4.66
N GLY A 233 12.00 10.64 -5.64
CA GLY A 233 13.37 11.11 -5.46
C GLY A 233 14.33 10.03 -4.97
N THR A 234 15.61 10.40 -4.90
CA THR A 234 16.74 9.50 -4.58
C THR A 234 16.61 8.81 -3.22
N PHE A 235 16.02 9.49 -2.23
CA PHE A 235 15.86 8.99 -0.86
C PHE A 235 14.47 8.42 -0.57
N GLY A 236 13.67 8.13 -1.60
CA GLY A 236 12.43 7.40 -1.43
C GLY A 236 12.68 6.01 -0.84
N ASP A 237 11.79 5.55 0.04
CA ASP A 237 11.87 4.20 0.62
C ASP A 237 11.54 3.15 -0.45
N ILE A 238 12.56 2.72 -1.20
CA ILE A 238 12.38 1.77 -2.29
C ILE A 238 11.96 0.38 -1.76
N ASP A 239 12.40 0.01 -0.56
CA ASP A 239 12.01 -1.26 0.06
C ASP A 239 10.52 -1.26 0.39
N LEU A 240 9.97 -0.15 0.85
CA LEU A 240 8.53 0.02 1.00
C LEU A 240 7.80 -0.08 -0.34
N VAL A 241 8.32 0.55 -1.41
CA VAL A 241 7.71 0.46 -2.75
C VAL A 241 7.71 -1.00 -3.24
N CYS A 242 8.84 -1.70 -3.19
CA CYS A 242 8.95 -3.08 -3.63
C CYS A 242 8.04 -4.01 -2.81
N ARG A 243 7.99 -3.85 -1.48
CA ARG A 243 7.06 -4.61 -0.62
C ARG A 243 5.59 -4.31 -0.93
N ALA A 244 5.26 -3.05 -1.23
CA ALA A 244 3.91 -2.67 -1.63
C ALA A 244 3.49 -3.30 -2.97
N VAL A 245 4.40 -3.35 -3.96
CA VAL A 245 4.18 -4.01 -5.26
C VAL A 245 3.97 -5.51 -5.09
N ASP A 246 4.85 -6.19 -4.35
CA ASP A 246 4.71 -7.63 -4.07
C ASP A 246 3.41 -7.94 -3.30
N ARG A 247 3.10 -7.13 -2.27
CA ARG A 247 1.86 -7.29 -1.50
C ARG A 247 0.62 -7.09 -2.37
N PHE A 248 0.60 -6.05 -3.20
CA PHE A 248 -0.46 -5.82 -4.17
C PHE A 248 -0.62 -7.02 -5.10
N HIS A 249 0.48 -7.49 -5.70
CA HIS A 249 0.47 -8.64 -6.60
C HIS A 249 -0.14 -9.89 -5.96
N ARG A 250 0.27 -10.24 -4.73
CA ARG A 250 -0.25 -11.43 -4.04
C ARG A 250 -1.75 -11.35 -3.74
N LEU A 251 -2.23 -10.19 -3.31
CA LEU A 251 -3.66 -9.95 -3.04
C LEU A 251 -4.48 -9.96 -4.33
N HIS A 252 -4.02 -9.21 -5.33
CA HIS A 252 -4.68 -9.10 -6.62
C HIS A 252 -4.72 -10.45 -7.35
N ARG A 253 -3.62 -11.21 -7.33
CA ARG A 253 -3.55 -12.57 -7.88
C ARG A 253 -4.46 -13.55 -7.13
N ALA A 254 -4.60 -13.42 -5.82
CA ALA A 254 -5.54 -14.24 -5.07
C ALA A 254 -6.99 -14.04 -5.55
N VAL A 255 -7.37 -12.80 -5.87
CA VAL A 255 -8.70 -12.50 -6.41
C VAL A 255 -8.80 -12.91 -7.88
N ASN A 256 -7.98 -12.32 -8.76
CA ASN A 256 -8.10 -12.46 -10.21
C ASN A 256 -7.63 -13.82 -10.76
N GLY A 257 -6.80 -14.55 -10.01
CA GLY A 257 -6.24 -15.83 -10.43
C GLY A 257 -7.04 -17.06 -9.96
N TYR A 258 -7.85 -16.91 -8.91
CA TYR A 258 -8.59 -18.03 -8.31
C TYR A 258 -10.11 -17.86 -8.35
N VAL A 259 -10.61 -16.63 -8.39
CA VAL A 259 -12.06 -16.35 -8.46
C VAL A 259 -12.48 -16.16 -9.91
N GLU A 260 -13.55 -16.83 -10.31
CA GLU A 260 -14.21 -16.58 -11.59
C GLU A 260 -15.06 -15.31 -11.48
N LEU A 261 -14.42 -14.18 -11.78
CA LEU A 261 -15.05 -12.86 -11.74
C LEU A 261 -16.05 -12.68 -12.87
N SER A 262 -17.23 -12.14 -12.56
CA SER A 262 -18.21 -11.77 -13.57
C SER A 262 -17.67 -10.59 -14.37
N ARG A 263 -17.74 -10.63 -15.70
CA ARG A 263 -17.16 -9.59 -16.59
C ARG A 263 -17.57 -8.15 -16.23
N ASN A 264 -18.80 -7.97 -15.75
CA ASN A 264 -19.35 -6.68 -15.31
C ASN A 264 -19.63 -6.66 -13.79
N GLY A 265 -19.05 -7.58 -13.04
CA GLY A 265 -19.18 -7.66 -11.58
C GLY A 265 -18.40 -6.55 -10.90
N ARG A 266 -18.81 -6.19 -9.68
CA ARG A 266 -18.16 -5.15 -8.87
C ARG A 266 -16.68 -5.44 -8.69
N TRP A 267 -16.32 -6.69 -8.39
CA TRP A 267 -14.93 -7.08 -8.17
C TRP A 267 -14.06 -6.96 -9.42
N ALA A 268 -14.59 -7.30 -10.61
CA ALA A 268 -13.87 -7.12 -11.87
C ALA A 268 -13.59 -5.64 -12.16
N MET A 269 -14.58 -4.76 -11.96
CA MET A 269 -14.42 -3.32 -12.16
C MET A 269 -13.40 -2.71 -11.20
N ILE A 270 -13.46 -3.05 -9.91
CA ILE A 270 -12.51 -2.60 -8.89
C ILE A 270 -11.09 -3.10 -9.25
N SER A 271 -10.96 -4.39 -9.53
CA SER A 271 -9.68 -5.04 -9.91
C SER A 271 -9.00 -4.34 -11.10
N ALA A 272 -9.77 -4.03 -12.15
CA ALA A 272 -9.28 -3.30 -13.31
C ALA A 272 -8.83 -1.87 -12.96
N ALA A 273 -9.59 -1.16 -12.13
CA ALA A 273 -9.26 0.20 -11.71
C ALA A 273 -8.00 0.23 -10.82
N LEU A 274 -7.86 -0.70 -9.88
CA LEU A 274 -6.67 -0.81 -9.04
C LEU A 274 -5.42 -1.18 -9.86
N THR A 275 -5.55 -2.10 -10.82
CA THR A 275 -4.47 -2.44 -11.76
C THR A 275 -4.00 -1.19 -12.51
N LYS A 276 -4.94 -0.38 -13.01
CA LYS A 276 -4.63 0.89 -13.68
C LYS A 276 -3.90 1.85 -12.73
N ALA A 277 -4.43 2.07 -11.53
CA ALA A 277 -3.86 3.00 -10.56
C ALA A 277 -2.42 2.62 -10.14
N VAL A 278 -2.15 1.35 -9.85
CA VAL A 278 -0.78 0.88 -9.56
C VAL A 278 0.13 1.09 -10.77
N SER A 279 -0.35 0.76 -11.97
CA SER A 279 0.44 0.88 -13.20
C SER A 279 0.83 2.34 -13.49
N GLU A 280 -0.11 3.28 -13.34
CA GLU A 280 0.15 4.72 -13.52
C GLU A 280 1.19 5.26 -12.54
N ARG A 281 1.27 4.72 -11.30
CA ARG A 281 2.28 5.12 -10.30
C ARG A 281 3.67 4.54 -10.59
N LEU A 282 3.73 3.37 -11.22
CA LEU A 282 4.97 2.67 -11.53
C LEU A 282 5.59 3.07 -12.88
N ASP A 283 4.77 3.37 -13.89
CA ASP A 283 5.23 3.73 -15.25
C ASP A 283 6.37 4.77 -15.25
N PRO A 284 6.24 5.96 -14.63
CA PRO A 284 7.31 6.96 -14.66
C PRO A 284 8.61 6.44 -14.01
N LYS A 285 8.48 5.68 -12.90
CA LYS A 285 9.63 5.11 -12.20
C LYS A 285 10.39 4.12 -13.07
N LEU A 286 9.67 3.30 -13.85
CA LEU A 286 10.28 2.35 -14.77
C LEU A 286 11.00 3.07 -15.91
N ARG A 287 10.42 4.15 -16.43
CA ARG A 287 11.04 4.95 -17.50
C ARG A 287 12.34 5.62 -17.07
N ASP A 288 12.48 5.95 -15.79
CA ASP A 288 13.68 6.59 -15.24
C ASP A 288 14.84 5.61 -15.01
N VAL A 289 14.60 4.29 -14.95
CA VAL A 289 15.64 3.28 -14.64
C VAL A 289 16.79 3.31 -15.66
N ALA A 290 16.49 3.26 -16.96
CA ALA A 290 17.53 3.24 -17.99
C ALA A 290 18.32 4.58 -18.05
N PRO A 291 17.68 5.76 -18.01
CA PRO A 291 18.38 7.03 -17.85
C PRO A 291 19.30 7.10 -16.62
N ASP A 292 18.82 6.67 -15.45
CA ASP A 292 19.58 6.76 -14.20
C ASP A 292 20.76 5.80 -14.19
N LEU A 293 20.58 4.57 -14.70
CA LEU A 293 21.66 3.63 -14.96
C LEU A 293 22.75 4.25 -15.84
N ASN A 294 22.35 4.85 -16.97
CA ASN A 294 23.31 5.46 -17.89
C ASN A 294 24.05 6.64 -17.28
N LYS A 295 23.35 7.49 -16.50
CA LYS A 295 23.99 8.62 -15.82
C LYS A 295 25.00 8.14 -14.77
N ALA A 296 24.63 7.12 -13.97
CA ALA A 296 25.46 6.58 -12.91
C ALA A 296 26.75 5.93 -13.43
N LEU A 297 26.67 5.21 -14.55
CA LEU A 297 27.80 4.47 -15.14
C LEU A 297 28.59 5.26 -16.20
N ARG A 298 28.16 6.48 -16.54
CA ARG A 298 28.88 7.32 -17.51
C ARG A 298 30.12 7.96 -16.88
N ARG A 299 31.26 7.83 -17.55
CA ARG A 299 32.49 8.58 -17.27
C ARG A 299 32.31 10.07 -17.61
N ARG A 300 32.81 10.96 -16.77
CA ARG A 300 32.86 12.41 -17.03
C ARG A 300 34.27 12.81 -17.48
N GLU A 301 34.36 13.65 -18.52
CA GLU A 301 35.65 14.17 -19.00
C GLU A 301 36.22 15.22 -18.04
N GLY A 302 37.53 15.21 -17.84
CA GLY A 302 38.23 16.15 -16.95
C GLY A 302 38.22 15.72 -15.48
N ASN A 303 37.10 15.92 -14.78
CA ASN A 303 36.97 15.63 -13.35
C ASN A 303 36.00 14.46 -13.11
N ASP A 304 36.47 13.25 -13.41
CA ASP A 304 35.66 12.04 -13.21
C ASP A 304 35.44 11.80 -11.73
N ARG A 305 34.18 11.58 -11.35
CA ARG A 305 33.78 11.25 -9.99
C ARG A 305 32.59 10.32 -10.00
N LEU A 306 32.54 9.45 -9.01
CA LEU A 306 31.38 8.62 -8.76
C LEU A 306 30.39 9.42 -7.91
N ASP A 307 29.16 9.55 -8.40
CA ASP A 307 28.08 10.25 -7.72
C ASP A 307 27.22 9.23 -6.98
N GLY A 308 27.33 9.19 -5.64
CA GLY A 308 26.67 8.20 -4.81
C GLY A 308 25.15 8.24 -4.91
N ASP A 309 24.57 9.44 -5.06
CA ASP A 309 23.13 9.65 -5.20
C ASP A 309 22.63 9.09 -6.55
N GLN A 310 23.37 9.31 -7.62
CA GLN A 310 23.05 8.74 -8.93
C GLN A 310 23.16 7.21 -8.93
N LEU A 311 24.17 6.67 -8.24
CA LEU A 311 24.35 5.24 -8.12
C LEU A 311 23.21 4.60 -7.31
N LEU A 312 22.83 5.22 -6.21
CA LEU A 312 21.71 4.77 -5.38
C LEU A 312 20.40 4.80 -6.19
N SER A 313 20.10 5.88 -6.91
CA SER A 313 18.93 5.94 -7.80
C SER A 313 18.92 4.81 -8.83
N ALA A 314 20.05 4.54 -9.48
CA ALA A 314 20.16 3.46 -10.46
C ALA A 314 19.96 2.07 -9.82
N LEU A 315 20.55 1.81 -8.65
CA LEU A 315 20.36 0.54 -7.92
C LEU A 315 18.90 0.37 -7.48
N ASN A 316 18.29 1.41 -6.92
CA ASN A 316 16.88 1.42 -6.51
C ASN A 316 15.96 1.13 -7.71
N GLY A 317 16.26 1.73 -8.87
CA GLY A 317 15.57 1.45 -10.12
C GLY A 317 15.69 0.00 -10.57
N MET A 318 16.88 -0.60 -10.46
CA MET A 318 17.10 -2.02 -10.80
C MET A 318 16.34 -2.98 -9.87
N TYR A 319 16.30 -2.69 -8.56
CA TYR A 319 15.50 -3.48 -7.60
C TYR A 319 14.00 -3.39 -7.88
N LEU A 320 13.50 -2.20 -8.19
CA LEU A 320 12.10 -2.01 -8.59
C LEU A 320 11.78 -2.79 -9.87
N LEU A 321 12.65 -2.69 -10.88
CA LEU A 321 12.48 -3.35 -12.16
C LEU A 321 12.43 -4.88 -11.99
N ALA A 322 13.31 -5.45 -11.15
CA ALA A 322 13.28 -6.87 -10.82
C ALA A 322 11.97 -7.27 -10.08
N THR A 323 11.52 -6.45 -9.13
CA THR A 323 10.26 -6.69 -8.41
C THR A 323 9.05 -6.68 -9.35
N VAL A 324 9.00 -5.72 -10.28
CA VAL A 324 7.93 -5.61 -11.29
C VAL A 324 7.95 -6.81 -12.24
N ARG A 325 9.12 -7.33 -12.62
CA ARG A 325 9.24 -8.55 -13.42
C ARG A 325 8.48 -9.71 -12.78
N ASP A 326 8.69 -9.91 -11.48
CA ASP A 326 8.10 -11.02 -10.74
C ASP A 326 6.60 -10.81 -10.49
N CYS A 327 6.11 -9.56 -10.59
CA CYS A 327 4.73 -9.17 -10.34
C CYS A 327 3.90 -8.86 -11.61
N ARG A 328 4.48 -9.01 -12.81
CA ARG A 328 3.95 -8.47 -14.08
C ARG A 328 2.52 -8.88 -14.41
N ASP A 329 2.10 -10.09 -14.02
CA ASP A 329 0.76 -10.63 -14.32
C ASP A 329 -0.38 -9.84 -13.64
N SER A 330 -0.06 -9.02 -12.63
CA SER A 330 -1.03 -8.15 -11.95
C SER A 330 -0.91 -6.68 -12.35
N LEU A 331 -0.09 -6.37 -13.36
CA LEU A 331 0.24 -5.01 -13.75
C LEU A 331 -0.05 -4.81 -15.24
N ALA A 332 -0.51 -3.62 -15.61
CA ALA A 332 -0.75 -3.23 -17.01
C ALA A 332 0.48 -2.53 -17.60
N LEU A 333 1.68 -3.10 -17.43
CA LEU A 333 2.96 -2.47 -17.76
C LEU A 333 3.83 -3.25 -18.75
N ASN A 334 3.32 -4.33 -19.36
CA ASN A 334 4.13 -5.27 -20.14
C ASN A 334 5.01 -4.60 -21.22
N ALA A 335 4.43 -3.73 -22.06
CA ALA A 335 5.19 -3.07 -23.13
C ALA A 335 6.30 -2.15 -22.61
N VAL A 336 6.01 -1.37 -21.56
CA VAL A 336 6.99 -0.45 -20.94
C VAL A 336 8.08 -1.26 -20.24
N PHE A 337 7.69 -2.30 -19.51
CA PHE A 337 8.61 -3.21 -18.85
C PHE A 337 9.56 -3.87 -19.85
N ASP A 338 9.06 -4.49 -20.92
CA ASP A 338 9.89 -5.20 -21.90
C ASP A 338 10.92 -4.26 -22.56
N GLN A 339 10.48 -3.04 -22.89
CA GLN A 339 11.36 -2.00 -23.41
C GLN A 339 12.47 -1.64 -22.41
N VAL A 340 12.12 -1.29 -21.18
CA VAL A 340 13.09 -0.88 -20.14
C VAL A 340 14.00 -2.05 -19.76
N TRP A 341 13.48 -3.27 -19.68
CA TRP A 341 14.24 -4.48 -19.36
C TRP A 341 15.30 -4.80 -20.42
N SER A 342 14.96 -4.60 -21.70
CA SER A 342 15.90 -4.75 -22.81
C SER A 342 16.96 -3.64 -22.80
N GLN A 343 16.53 -2.38 -22.69
CA GLN A 343 17.43 -1.21 -22.68
C GLN A 343 18.44 -1.25 -21.53
N THR A 344 18.00 -1.59 -20.32
CA THR A 344 18.88 -1.70 -19.15
C THR A 344 19.88 -2.84 -19.28
N GLY A 345 19.47 -3.98 -19.87
CA GLY A 345 20.37 -5.09 -20.16
C GLY A 345 21.49 -4.70 -21.12
N GLN A 346 21.14 -4.13 -22.28
CA GLN A 346 22.11 -3.69 -23.29
C GLN A 346 23.03 -2.58 -22.75
N ALA A 347 22.48 -1.60 -22.02
CA ALA A 347 23.26 -0.52 -21.43
C ALA A 347 24.28 -1.05 -20.41
N LEU A 348 23.89 -2.01 -19.57
CA LEU A 348 24.79 -2.64 -18.60
C LEU A 348 25.96 -3.34 -19.29
N GLU A 349 25.71 -4.15 -20.32
CA GLU A 349 26.76 -4.83 -21.08
C GLU A 349 27.77 -3.84 -21.67
N ILE A 350 27.27 -2.79 -22.34
CA ILE A 350 28.11 -1.74 -22.94
C ILE A 350 28.98 -1.04 -21.88
N HIS A 351 28.40 -0.66 -20.74
CA HIS A 351 29.15 0.01 -19.68
C HIS A 351 30.19 -0.92 -19.04
N ILE A 352 29.85 -2.18 -18.81
CA ILE A 352 30.76 -3.18 -18.24
C ILE A 352 31.95 -3.42 -19.16
N GLU A 353 31.72 -3.61 -20.47
CA GLU A 353 32.79 -3.79 -21.46
C GLU A 353 33.74 -2.58 -21.50
N ARG A 354 33.19 -1.36 -21.54
CA ARG A 354 33.97 -0.12 -21.55
C ARG A 354 34.79 0.04 -20.27
N LEU A 355 34.20 -0.22 -19.11
CA LEU A 355 34.89 -0.12 -17.82
C LEU A 355 35.99 -1.17 -17.68
N LEU A 356 35.77 -2.40 -18.13
CA LEU A 356 36.80 -3.43 -18.18
C LEU A 356 37.97 -3.03 -19.09
N GLN A 357 37.68 -2.45 -20.27
CA GLN A 357 38.73 -1.94 -21.16
C GLN A 357 39.52 -0.80 -20.50
N GLN A 358 38.85 0.11 -19.81
CA GLN A 358 39.49 1.20 -19.08
C GLN A 358 40.41 0.69 -17.98
N ILE A 359 39.97 -0.29 -17.18
CA ILE A 359 40.79 -0.90 -16.12
C ILE A 359 41.99 -1.64 -16.71
N ARG A 360 41.85 -2.30 -17.87
CA ARG A 360 43.02 -2.90 -18.56
C ARG A 360 44.05 -1.87 -19.00
N GLN A 361 43.62 -0.68 -19.38
CA GLN A 361 44.51 0.41 -19.81
C GLN A 361 45.13 1.16 -18.63
N ASN A 362 44.38 1.30 -17.53
CA ASN A 362 44.85 1.93 -16.30
C ASN A 362 44.33 1.16 -15.06
N PRO A 363 45.04 0.10 -14.63
CA PRO A 363 44.61 -0.72 -13.50
C PRO A 363 44.51 0.02 -12.17
N SER A 364 45.20 1.15 -12.03
CA SER A 364 45.21 1.98 -10.82
C SER A 364 44.01 2.95 -10.71
N ASP A 365 43.13 3.00 -11.71
CA ASP A 365 41.94 3.87 -11.72
C ASP A 365 40.87 3.38 -10.72
N SER A 366 40.97 3.88 -9.49
CA SER A 366 40.05 3.56 -8.39
C SER A 366 38.59 3.90 -8.70
N ILE A 367 38.33 4.95 -9.49
CA ILE A 367 36.97 5.40 -9.83
C ILE A 367 36.36 4.45 -10.86
N ALA A 368 37.11 4.07 -11.90
CA ALA A 368 36.67 3.06 -12.85
C ALA A 368 36.41 1.71 -12.18
N SER A 369 37.28 1.31 -11.25
CA SER A 369 37.11 0.09 -10.45
C SER A 369 35.83 0.10 -9.62
N ALA A 370 35.57 1.19 -8.88
CA ALA A 370 34.38 1.35 -8.04
C ALA A 370 33.09 1.41 -8.89
N ARG A 371 33.14 2.09 -10.04
CA ARG A 371 32.03 2.14 -10.98
C ARG A 371 31.72 0.77 -11.58
N LEU A 372 32.76 -0.02 -11.89
CA LEU A 372 32.58 -1.40 -12.34
C LEU A 372 31.95 -2.25 -11.24
N ASP A 373 32.37 -2.15 -9.98
CA ASP A 373 31.74 -2.89 -8.88
C ASP A 373 30.24 -2.63 -8.78
N ALA A 374 29.85 -1.38 -8.96
CA ALA A 374 28.45 -1.01 -8.94
C ALA A 374 27.67 -1.57 -10.16
N ALA A 375 28.28 -1.53 -11.35
CA ALA A 375 27.71 -2.17 -12.54
C ALA A 375 27.58 -3.70 -12.38
N LEU A 376 28.53 -4.36 -11.71
CA LEU A 376 28.46 -5.78 -11.38
C LEU A 376 27.32 -6.10 -10.42
N LYS A 377 27.04 -5.22 -9.45
CA LYS A 377 25.88 -5.39 -8.56
C LYS A 377 24.56 -5.25 -9.31
N MET A 378 24.47 -4.32 -10.26
CA MET A 378 23.30 -4.19 -11.12
C MET A 378 23.16 -5.40 -12.08
N ALA A 379 24.28 -5.93 -12.58
CA ALA A 379 24.30 -7.14 -13.41
C ALA A 379 23.84 -8.38 -12.63
N GLU A 380 24.17 -8.49 -11.34
CA GLU A 380 23.68 -9.55 -10.45
C GLU A 380 22.15 -9.56 -10.39
N ILE A 381 21.53 -8.37 -10.23
CA ILE A 381 20.07 -8.20 -10.23
C ILE A 381 19.47 -8.54 -11.62
N ARG A 382 20.14 -8.11 -12.69
CA ARG A 382 19.63 -8.17 -14.06
C ARG A 382 19.77 -9.54 -14.72
N PHE A 383 20.88 -10.23 -14.49
CA PHE A 383 21.29 -11.42 -15.23
C PHE A 383 21.40 -12.67 -14.37
N ASN A 384 21.63 -12.52 -13.05
CA ASN A 384 21.89 -13.53 -12.01
C ASN A 384 23.31 -13.43 -11.40
N GLN A 385 23.49 -14.17 -10.30
CA GLN A 385 24.75 -14.26 -9.56
C GLN A 385 25.90 -14.85 -10.39
N GLU A 386 25.63 -15.92 -11.15
CA GLU A 386 26.65 -16.64 -11.92
C GLU A 386 27.29 -15.74 -12.99
N TYR A 387 26.47 -14.96 -13.68
CA TYR A 387 26.92 -13.98 -14.68
C TYR A 387 27.80 -12.90 -14.03
N ALA A 388 27.38 -12.37 -12.87
CA ALA A 388 28.17 -11.39 -12.13
C ALA A 388 29.53 -11.97 -11.66
N ASP A 389 29.58 -13.24 -11.25
CA ASP A 389 30.82 -13.92 -10.83
C ASP A 389 31.82 -14.15 -11.98
N VAL A 390 31.34 -14.37 -13.20
CA VAL A 390 32.20 -14.39 -14.40
C VAL A 390 32.86 -13.03 -14.60
N LEU A 391 32.08 -11.95 -14.50
CA LEU A 391 32.58 -10.59 -14.70
C LEU A 391 33.51 -10.12 -13.57
N ARG A 392 33.27 -10.51 -12.31
CA ARG A 392 34.20 -10.27 -11.19
C ARG A 392 35.58 -10.87 -11.47
N ARG A 393 35.63 -12.12 -11.92
CA ARG A 393 36.89 -12.77 -12.32
C ARG A 393 37.58 -12.06 -13.49
N ALA A 394 36.80 -11.54 -14.45
CA ALA A 394 37.33 -10.75 -15.56
C ALA A 394 37.93 -9.41 -15.08
N LYS A 395 37.31 -8.75 -14.10
CA LYS A 395 37.86 -7.56 -13.43
C LYS A 395 39.19 -7.87 -12.75
N ASP A 396 39.26 -8.92 -11.94
CA ASP A 396 40.50 -9.30 -11.23
C ASP A 396 41.65 -9.57 -12.20
N THR A 397 41.36 -10.21 -13.33
CA THR A 397 42.34 -10.47 -14.38
C THR A 397 42.80 -9.17 -15.06
N ALA A 398 41.90 -8.23 -15.29
CA ALA A 398 42.22 -6.92 -15.86
C ALA A 398 43.11 -6.09 -14.91
N ALA A 399 42.83 -6.14 -13.61
CA ALA A 399 43.57 -5.39 -12.60
C ALA A 399 45.00 -5.90 -12.35
N ARG A 400 45.29 -7.18 -12.64
CA ARG A 400 46.63 -7.80 -12.47
C ARG A 400 47.60 -7.59 -13.64
N ARG A 401 47.13 -7.03 -14.77
CA ARG A 401 47.90 -6.96 -16.03
C ARG A 401 48.63 -5.64 -16.28
N GLY A 402 48.59 -4.69 -15.34
CA GLY A 402 49.55 -3.59 -15.26
C GLY A 402 50.26 -3.61 -13.93
#